data_AF-A0AAN8FF55-F1
#
_entry.id   AF-A0AAN8FF55-F1
#
_cell.length_a   1.000
_cell.length_b   1.000
_cell.length_c   1.000
_cell.angle_alpha   90.00
_cell.angle_beta   90.00
_cell.angle_gamma   90.00
#
_symmetry.space_group_name_H-M   'P 1'
#
loop_
_entity.id
_entity.type
_entity.pdbx_description
1 polymer ?
#
loop_
_entity_poly.entity_id
_entity_poly.type
_entity_poly.pdbx_seq_one_letter_code
_entity_poly.pdbx_strand_id
1 'polypeptide(L)'
;EYLGDYDENEERLVIDLFQDYNSLIRPVQNISSPPVTVDFGVAMILLINVDEKNQILQTNVWLTMKWNDFQLRWHPEDYGRTIYHCLTNC
;
A
#
# COMPACT_ATOMS: atom_id res chain seq x y z
N GLU A 1 -11.29 27.43 10.93
CA GLU A 1 -12.23 26.31 11.13
C GLU A 1 -12.22 25.24 10.01
N TYR A 2 -11.62 25.46 8.84
CA TYR A 2 -11.66 24.48 7.73
C TYR A 2 -10.75 23.24 7.85
N LEU A 3 -9.92 23.13 8.89
CA LEU A 3 -8.97 22.00 9.04
C LEU A 3 -9.51 20.85 9.90
N GLY A 4 -10.60 21.04 10.65
CA GLY A 4 -11.13 20.01 11.56
C GLY A 4 -11.96 18.92 10.88
N ASP A 5 -12.62 19.24 9.77
CA ASP A 5 -13.54 18.31 9.07
C ASP A 5 -12.81 17.30 8.17
N TYR A 6 -11.61 17.65 7.67
CA TYR A 6 -10.80 16.73 6.86
C TYR A 6 -10.23 15.57 7.70
N ASP A 7 -9.77 15.87 8.90
CA ASP A 7 -9.16 14.91 9.83
C ASP A 7 -10.21 13.89 10.33
N GLU A 8 -11.42 14.35 10.66
CA GLU A 8 -12.51 13.48 11.15
C GLU A 8 -13.01 12.49 10.08
N ASN A 9 -13.13 12.93 8.82
CA ASN A 9 -13.57 12.05 7.74
C ASN A 9 -12.49 11.03 7.34
N GLU A 10 -11.21 11.39 7.44
CA GLU A 10 -10.09 10.45 7.24
C GLU A 10 -10.02 9.42 8.36
N GLU A 11 -10.12 9.85 9.62
CA GLU A 11 -10.14 8.96 10.79
C GLU A 11 -11.31 7.97 10.70
N ARG A 12 -12.51 8.45 10.34
CA ARG A 12 -13.67 7.58 10.16
C ARG A 12 -13.45 6.54 9.06
N LEU A 13 -12.87 6.93 7.92
CA LEU A 13 -12.59 5.98 6.85
C LEU A 13 -11.61 4.90 7.29
N VAL A 14 -10.54 5.27 7.98
CA VAL A 14 -9.54 4.32 8.47
C VAL A 14 -10.21 3.30 9.39
N ILE A 15 -11.05 3.75 10.32
CA ILE A 15 -11.78 2.85 11.22
C ILE A 15 -12.67 1.90 10.41
N ASP A 16 -13.49 2.43 9.48
CA ASP A 16 -14.44 1.63 8.71
C ASP A 16 -13.75 0.60 7.80
N LEU A 17 -12.62 0.94 7.17
CA LEU A 17 -11.87 0.03 6.31
C LEU A 17 -11.16 -1.07 7.10
N PHE A 18 -10.61 -0.76 8.28
CA PHE A 18 -9.78 -1.70 9.04
C PHE A 18 -10.54 -2.49 10.10
N GLN A 19 -11.80 -2.16 10.40
CA GLN A 19 -12.59 -2.83 11.44
C GLN A 19 -12.66 -4.36 11.26
N ASP A 20 -12.84 -4.83 10.03
CA ASP A 20 -12.94 -6.26 9.69
C ASP A 20 -11.87 -6.72 8.68
N TYR A 21 -10.82 -5.93 8.49
CA TYR A 21 -9.74 -6.26 7.57
C TYR A 21 -8.77 -7.28 8.17
N ASN A 22 -8.57 -8.40 7.50
CA ASN A 22 -7.62 -9.42 7.93
C ASN A 22 -6.40 -9.45 7.01
N SER A 23 -5.29 -8.89 7.49
CA SER A 23 -4.03 -8.78 6.75
C SER A 23 -3.36 -10.13 6.42
N LEU A 24 -3.80 -11.24 7.02
CA LEU A 24 -3.26 -12.57 6.75
C LEU A 24 -3.98 -13.28 5.59
N ILE A 25 -5.14 -12.78 5.19
CA ILE A 25 -5.94 -13.38 4.13
C ILE A 25 -5.52 -12.76 2.80
N ARG A 26 -5.33 -13.62 1.79
CA ARG A 26 -5.08 -13.15 0.42
C ARG A 26 -6.28 -12.32 -0.06
N PRO A 27 -6.09 -11.06 -0.50
CA PRO A 27 -7.18 -10.19 -0.90
C PRO A 27 -7.70 -10.56 -2.28
N VAL A 28 -8.51 -11.62 -2.34
CA VAL A 28 -9.29 -12.01 -3.52
C VAL A 28 -10.77 -12.16 -3.20
N GLN A 29 -11.62 -11.75 -4.14
CA GLN A 29 -13.07 -11.83 -3.98
C GLN A 29 -13.58 -13.27 -3.90
N ASN A 30 -12.98 -14.17 -4.67
CA ASN A 30 -13.29 -15.60 -4.69
C ASN A 30 -12.01 -16.43 -4.83
N ILE A 31 -12.07 -17.70 -4.44
CA ILE A 31 -10.94 -18.65 -4.63
C ILE A 31 -10.59 -18.81 -6.11
N SER A 32 -11.60 -18.71 -6.99
CA SER A 32 -11.45 -18.77 -8.44
C SER A 32 -11.00 -17.44 -9.08
N SER A 33 -10.87 -16.37 -8.30
CA SER A 33 -10.40 -15.07 -8.80
C SER A 33 -8.94 -15.11 -9.25
N PRO A 34 -8.55 -14.26 -10.21
CA PRO A 34 -7.18 -14.18 -10.71
C PRO A 34 -6.14 -13.90 -9.60
N PRO A 35 -4.86 -14.23 -9.84
CA PRO A 35 -3.75 -13.88 -8.95
C PRO A 35 -3.72 -12.39 -8.62
N VAL A 36 -3.29 -12.05 -7.40
CA VAL A 36 -3.02 -10.65 -7.04
C VAL A 36 -1.73 -10.25 -7.76
N THR A 37 -1.82 -9.25 -8.63
CA THR A 37 -0.64 -8.70 -9.31
C THR A 37 0.05 -7.72 -8.37
N VAL A 38 1.33 -8.00 -8.09
CA VAL A 38 2.19 -7.11 -7.30
C VAL A 38 3.17 -6.47 -8.27
N ASP A 39 3.05 -5.15 -8.40
CA ASP A 39 4.03 -4.35 -9.11
C ASP A 39 5.21 -4.10 -8.17
N PHE A 40 6.39 -4.47 -8.63
CA PHE A 40 7.61 -4.38 -7.85
C PHE A 40 8.61 -3.47 -8.53
N GLY A 41 9.08 -2.47 -7.79
CA GLY A 41 10.11 -1.53 -8.20
C GLY A 41 11.30 -1.59 -7.26
N VAL A 42 12.50 -1.52 -7.84
CA VAL A 42 13.75 -1.39 -7.09
C VAL A 42 14.47 -0.16 -7.59
N ALA A 43 14.74 0.77 -6.67
CA ALA A 43 15.64 1.87 -6.92
C ALA A 43 16.95 1.59 -6.15
N MET A 44 18.05 1.34 -6.84
CA MET A 44 19.35 1.24 -6.19
C MET A 44 19.81 2.64 -5.77
N ILE A 45 20.09 2.82 -4.48
CA ILE A 45 20.56 4.09 -3.93
C ILE A 45 22.09 4.11 -3.96
N LEU A 46 22.72 3.06 -3.42
CA LEU A 46 24.17 3.02 -3.26
C LEU A 46 24.71 1.58 -3.31
N LEU A 47 25.89 1.43 -3.91
CA LEU A 47 26.71 0.23 -3.81
C LEU A 47 27.73 0.39 -2.69
N ILE A 48 27.58 -0.39 -1.61
CA ILE A 48 28.40 -0.27 -0.39
C ILE A 48 29.69 -1.07 -0.52
N ASN A 49 29.58 -2.34 -0.95
CA ASN A 49 30.74 -3.23 -1.07
C ASN A 49 30.48 -4.35 -2.09
N VAL A 50 31.55 -4.81 -2.73
CA VAL A 50 31.59 -6.00 -3.59
C VAL A 50 32.71 -6.90 -3.10
N ASP A 51 32.38 -8.09 -2.63
CA ASP A 51 33.34 -9.15 -2.33
C ASP A 51 33.29 -10.20 -3.44
N GLU A 52 34.18 -10.07 -4.42
CA GLU A 52 34.26 -10.97 -5.56
C GLU A 52 34.73 -12.37 -5.17
N LYS A 53 35.55 -12.50 -4.13
CA LYS A 53 36.06 -13.81 -3.69
C LYS A 53 34.94 -14.63 -3.07
N ASN A 54 34.08 -13.98 -2.27
CA ASN A 54 32.96 -14.63 -1.59
C ASN A 54 31.61 -14.48 -2.35
N GLN A 55 31.59 -13.78 -3.49
CA GLN A 55 30.40 -13.50 -4.31
C GLN A 55 29.28 -12.78 -3.53
N ILE A 56 29.67 -11.82 -2.69
CA ILE A 56 28.74 -11.05 -1.86
C ILE A 56 28.66 -9.62 -2.36
N LEU A 57 27.43 -9.15 -2.59
CA LEU A 57 27.12 -7.78 -2.97
C LEU A 57 26.35 -7.10 -1.83
N GLN A 58 26.85 -5.97 -1.35
CA GLN A 58 26.18 -5.14 -0.33
C GLN A 58 25.72 -3.83 -0.97
N THR A 59 24.41 -3.61 -1.01
CA THR A 59 23.79 -2.41 -1.60
C THR A 59 22.72 -1.84 -0.68
N ASN A 60 22.49 -0.52 -0.77
CA ASN A 60 21.31 0.13 -0.24
C ASN A 60 20.31 0.32 -1.38
N VAL A 61 19.09 -0.19 -1.20
CA VAL A 61 18.03 -0.14 -2.20
C VAL A 61 16.73 0.38 -1.58
N TRP A 62 15.97 1.12 -2.38
CA TRP A 62 14.59 1.45 -2.09
C TRP A 62 13.69 0.43 -2.77
N LEU A 63 12.88 -0.24 -1.94
CA LEU A 63 11.90 -1.21 -2.40
C LEU A 63 10.54 -0.52 -2.47
N THR A 64 9.91 -0.56 -3.63
CA THR A 64 8.52 -0.13 -3.78
C THR A 64 7.71 -1.33 -4.24
N MET A 65 6.67 -1.67 -3.49
CA MET A 65 5.68 -2.65 -3.91
C MET A 65 4.38 -1.90 -4.11
N LYS A 66 3.52 -2.43 -4.99
CA LYS A 66 2.17 -1.93 -5.15
C LYS A 66 1.26 -3.06 -5.55
N TRP A 67 0.11 -3.15 -4.89
CA TRP A 67 -0.94 -4.10 -5.27
C TRP A 67 -2.31 -3.50 -5.06
N ASN A 68 -3.33 -4.10 -5.69
CA ASN A 68 -4.71 -3.70 -5.52
C ASN A 68 -5.41 -4.65 -4.55
N ASP A 69 -5.86 -4.12 -3.41
CA ASP A 69 -6.74 -4.83 -2.49
C ASP A 69 -8.21 -4.48 -2.79
N PHE A 70 -9.08 -5.48 -2.78
CA PHE A 70 -10.51 -5.26 -3.00
C PHE A 70 -11.26 -4.84 -1.72
N GLN A 71 -10.75 -5.20 -0.53
CA GLN A 71 -11.39 -4.89 0.75
C GLN A 71 -11.17 -3.44 1.14
N LEU A 72 -10.05 -2.84 0.73
CA LEU A 72 -9.67 -1.46 1.04
C LEU A 72 -10.24 -0.46 0.02
N ARG A 73 -11.48 -0.67 -0.45
CA ARG A 73 -12.15 0.21 -1.41
C ARG A 73 -13.28 0.97 -0.71
N TRP A 74 -13.38 2.26 -0.99
CA TRP A 74 -14.44 3.12 -0.47
C TRP A 74 -14.93 4.08 -1.57
N HIS A 75 -16.11 4.67 -1.35
CA HIS A 75 -16.62 5.75 -2.18
C HIS A 75 -16.20 7.10 -1.60
N PRO A 76 -15.46 7.95 -2.34
CA PRO A 76 -14.99 9.24 -1.83
C PRO A 76 -16.11 10.21 -1.41
N GLU A 77 -17.31 10.01 -1.94
CA GLU A 77 -18.48 10.85 -1.64
C GLU A 77 -18.97 10.70 -0.19
N ASP A 78 -18.74 9.54 0.42
CA ASP A 78 -19.18 9.22 1.79
C ASP A 78 -18.27 9.85 2.87
N TYR A 79 -17.10 10.35 2.48
CA TYR A 79 -16.05 10.87 3.39
C TYR A 79 -15.57 12.26 2.95
N GLY A 80 -16.50 13.13 2.58
CA GLY A 80 -16.20 14.55 2.36
C GLY A 80 -15.40 14.86 1.09
N ARG A 81 -15.36 13.95 0.11
CA ARG A 81 -14.53 14.05 -1.11
C ARG A 81 -13.02 14.17 -0.83
N THR A 82 -12.59 13.80 0.37
CA THR A 82 -11.25 14.09 0.90
C THR A 82 -10.14 13.27 0.24
N ILE A 83 -10.45 12.16 -0.43
CA ILE A 83 -9.43 11.15 -0.77
C ILE A 83 -9.27 10.99 -2.28
N TYR A 84 -9.20 12.11 -3.00
CA TYR A 84 -8.64 12.14 -4.36
C TYR A 84 -7.13 11.89 -4.37
N HIS A 85 -6.46 12.04 -3.21
CA HIS A 85 -5.14 11.48 -2.97
C HIS A 85 -5.29 10.01 -2.60
N CYS A 86 -5.49 9.21 -3.64
CA CYS A 86 -5.54 7.78 -3.57
C CYS A 86 -4.45 7.24 -2.61
N LEU A 87 -4.84 6.49 -1.57
CA LEU A 87 -3.95 5.61 -0.80
C LEU A 87 -3.44 4.44 -1.68
N THR A 88 -3.05 4.71 -2.93
CA THR A 88 -2.45 3.75 -3.87
C THR A 88 -0.93 3.78 -3.85
N ASN A 89 -0.35 4.34 -2.79
CA ASN A 89 1.01 4.03 -2.37
C ASN A 89 0.94 3.22 -1.06
N CYS A 90 0.41 2.01 -1.17
CA CYS A 90 1.02 0.89 -0.48
C CYS A 90 1.77 0.07 -1.53
#